data_AF-A0A8T3V5K8-F1
#
_entry.id   AF-A0A8T3V5K8-F1
#
_cell.length_a   1.000
_cell.length_b   1.000
_cell.length_c   1.000
_cell.angle_alpha   90.00
_cell.angle_beta   90.00
_cell.angle_gamma   90.00
#
_symmetry.space_group_name_H-M   'P 1'
#
loop_
_entity.id
_entity.type
_entity.pdbx_description
1 polymer ?
#
loop_
_entity_poly.entity_id
_entity_poly.type
_entity_poly.pdbx_seq_one_letter_code
_entity_poly.pdbx_strand_id
1 'polypeptide(L)'
;MCDFIRGLIVKLHVTPEQEVEFKKNYGCTRKTYNELLSKYKAEHGEDSTEIPTQKELNQFLKEAKKELPYLKETESTSLQQARDDLHKSFNIIVQEFSGFFKPEMNCTFKGIC
;
A
#
# COMPACT_ATOMS: atom_id res chain seq x y z
N MET A 1 -7.01 -23.17 -35.27
CA MET A 1 -6.88 -23.90 -33.99
C MET A 1 -5.95 -23.07 -33.13
N CYS A 2 -6.47 -22.38 -32.12
CA CYS A 2 -5.69 -21.50 -31.25
C CYS A 2 -5.08 -22.34 -30.14
N ASP A 3 -3.75 -22.37 -30.05
CA ASP A 3 -3.04 -23.18 -29.07
C ASP A 3 -3.19 -22.58 -27.67
N PHE A 4 -3.70 -23.39 -26.74
CA PHE A 4 -3.88 -23.05 -25.34
C PHE A 4 -2.50 -22.98 -24.67
N ILE A 5 -2.04 -21.78 -24.30
CA ILE A 5 -0.80 -21.60 -23.53
C ILE A 5 -1.03 -22.19 -22.14
N ARG A 6 -0.46 -23.37 -21.88
CA ARG A 6 -0.43 -23.97 -20.54
C ARG A 6 0.50 -23.14 -19.65
N GLY A 7 -0.03 -22.55 -18.57
CA GLY A 7 0.75 -21.73 -17.64
C GLY A 7 1.85 -22.52 -16.91
N LEU A 8 3.03 -21.91 -16.77
CA LEU A 8 4.18 -22.46 -16.05
C LEU A 8 4.01 -22.21 -14.54
N ILE A 9 3.97 -23.28 -13.72
CA ILE A 9 3.99 -23.17 -12.26
C ILE A 9 5.43 -23.24 -11.78
N VAL A 10 6.00 -22.11 -11.38
CA VAL A 10 7.38 -21.99 -10.87
C VAL A 10 7.37 -21.77 -9.36
N LYS A 11 8.18 -22.52 -8.63
CA LYS A 11 8.48 -22.24 -7.21
C LYS A 11 9.70 -21.32 -7.16
N LEU A 12 9.53 -20.12 -6.60
CA LEU A 12 10.64 -19.22 -6.32
C LEU A 12 11.36 -19.67 -5.04
N HIS A 13 12.65 -19.95 -5.16
CA HIS A 13 13.53 -20.18 -4.02
C HIS A 13 14.31 -18.91 -3.74
N VAL A 14 14.09 -18.35 -2.56
CA VAL A 14 14.65 -17.07 -2.13
C VAL A 14 15.98 -17.31 -1.43
N THR A 15 17.00 -16.48 -1.68
CA THR A 15 18.25 -16.54 -0.92
C THR A 15 18.05 -15.93 0.47
N PRO A 16 18.86 -16.30 1.48
CA PRO A 16 18.71 -15.74 2.83
C PRO A 16 18.85 -14.21 2.86
N GLU A 17 19.65 -13.63 1.96
CA GLU A 17 19.80 -12.17 1.83
C GLU A 17 18.53 -11.51 1.30
N GLN A 18 17.91 -12.11 0.27
CA GLN A 18 16.65 -11.64 -0.29
C GLN A 18 15.51 -11.70 0.74
N GLU A 19 15.47 -12.73 1.60
CA GLU A 19 14.46 -12.80 2.66
C GLU A 19 14.55 -11.61 3.64
N VAL A 20 15.77 -11.19 3.99
CA VAL A 20 15.99 -10.05 4.87
C VAL A 20 15.51 -8.77 4.19
N GLU A 21 15.81 -8.60 2.91
CA GLU A 21 15.39 -7.45 2.12
C GLU A 21 13.86 -7.38 1.97
N PHE A 22 13.21 -8.50 1.70
CA PHE A 22 11.75 -8.59 1.67
C PHE A 22 11.13 -8.21 3.01
N LYS A 23 11.63 -8.75 4.12
CA LYS A 23 11.16 -8.40 5.47
C LYS A 23 11.29 -6.91 5.75
N LYS A 24 12.43 -6.29 5.39
CA LYS A 24 12.63 -4.84 5.49
C LYS A 24 11.61 -4.07 4.63
N ASN A 25 11.42 -4.49 3.38
CA ASN A 25 10.52 -3.81 2.46
C ASN A 25 9.06 -3.86 2.94
N TYR A 26 8.57 -5.02 3.37
CA TYR A 26 7.22 -5.15 3.92
C TYR A 26 7.04 -4.31 5.19
N GLY A 27 8.04 -4.33 6.09
CA GLY A 27 8.04 -3.50 7.29
C GLY A 27 7.96 -2.02 6.98
N CYS A 28 8.79 -1.53 6.06
CA CYS A 28 8.81 -0.11 5.67
C CYS A 28 7.54 0.30 4.94
N THR A 29 6.98 -0.56 4.08
CA THR A 29 5.70 -0.31 3.39
C THR A 29 4.56 -0.12 4.38
N ARG A 30 4.42 -1.04 5.36
CA ARG A 30 3.40 -0.94 6.42
C ARG A 30 3.60 0.29 7.29
N LYS A 31 4.84 0.60 7.66
CA LYS A 31 5.19 1.76 8.48
C LYS A 31 4.83 3.08 7.79
N THR A 32 5.15 3.18 6.50
CA THR A 32 4.83 4.34 5.65
C THR A 32 3.33 4.56 5.57
N TYR A 33 2.54 3.50 5.35
CA TYR A 33 1.08 3.61 5.32
C TYR A 33 0.52 4.21 6.62
N ASN A 34 0.97 3.70 7.76
CA ASN A 34 0.53 4.17 9.07
C ASN A 34 0.95 5.63 9.33
N GLU A 35 2.13 6.04 8.88
CA GLU A 35 2.61 7.42 9.03
C GLU A 35 1.84 8.40 8.17
N LEU A 36 1.58 8.06 6.91
CA LEU A 36 0.74 8.87 6.03
C LEU A 36 -0.66 9.06 6.64
N LEU A 37 -1.26 7.98 7.18
CA LEU A 37 -2.54 8.05 7.86
C LEU A 37 -2.48 8.93 9.13
N SER A 38 -1.39 8.82 9.91
CA SER A 38 -1.21 9.62 11.12
C SER A 38 -1.06 11.11 10.80
N LYS A 39 -0.31 11.44 9.74
CA LYS A 39 -0.16 12.82 9.26
C LYS A 39 -1.47 13.40 8.76
N TYR A 40 -2.20 12.63 7.96
CA TYR A 40 -3.53 13.02 7.50
C TYR A 40 -4.48 13.32 8.67
N LYS A 41 -4.54 12.43 9.68
CA LYS A 41 -5.33 12.66 10.91
C LYS A 41 -4.89 13.90 11.68
N ALA A 42 -3.59 14.19 11.71
CA ALA A 42 -3.06 15.37 12.39
C ALA A 42 -3.46 16.69 11.68
N GLU A 43 -3.56 16.68 10.35
CA GLU A 43 -3.93 17.88 9.57
C GLU A 43 -5.45 18.11 9.47
N HIS A 44 -6.24 17.05 9.24
CA HIS A 44 -7.68 17.17 9.01
C HIS A 44 -8.54 16.82 10.25
N GLY A 45 -7.96 16.20 11.27
CA GLY A 45 -8.67 15.67 12.43
C GLY A 45 -9.08 14.20 12.26
N GLU A 46 -9.50 13.54 13.34
CA GLU A 46 -9.87 12.11 13.27
C GLU A 46 -11.20 11.86 12.57
N ASP A 47 -12.11 12.83 12.58
CA ASP A 47 -13.48 12.71 12.06
C ASP A 47 -13.66 13.38 10.68
N SER A 48 -12.57 13.69 9.98
CA SER A 48 -12.65 14.33 8.67
C SER A 48 -13.21 13.40 7.60
N THR A 49 -14.22 13.88 6.88
CA THR A 49 -14.82 13.17 5.73
C THR A 49 -14.10 13.49 4.40
N GLU A 50 -13.09 14.36 4.44
CA GLU A 50 -12.38 14.83 3.24
C GLU A 50 -11.47 13.75 2.67
N ILE A 51 -11.55 13.47 1.38
CA ILE A 51 -10.63 12.52 0.75
C ILE A 51 -9.28 13.20 0.54
N PRO A 52 -8.15 12.63 1.02
CA PRO A 52 -6.85 13.22 0.78
C PRO A 52 -6.53 13.24 -0.72
N THR A 53 -6.02 14.36 -1.22
CA THR A 53 -5.58 14.48 -2.60
C THR A 53 -4.25 13.74 -2.80
N GLN A 54 -4.02 13.17 -3.98
CA GLN A 54 -2.72 12.55 -4.31
C GLN A 54 -1.52 13.48 -4.11
N LYS A 55 -1.69 14.80 -4.29
CA LYS A 55 -0.63 15.80 -4.08
C LYS A 55 -0.23 15.92 -2.61
N GLU A 56 -1.21 15.89 -1.70
CA GLU A 56 -1.01 15.94 -0.24
C GLU A 56 -0.27 14.69 0.22
N LEU A 57 -0.75 13.50 -0.17
CA LEU A 57 -0.08 12.24 0.16
C LEU A 57 1.36 12.17 -0.39
N ASN A 58 1.62 12.80 -1.55
CA ASN A 58 2.97 12.94 -2.08
C ASN A 58 3.86 13.84 -1.22
N GLN A 59 3.31 14.91 -0.67
CA GLN A 59 4.01 15.79 0.24
C GLN A 59 4.33 15.06 1.55
N PHE A 60 3.35 14.39 2.15
CA PHE A 60 3.56 13.60 3.37
C PHE A 60 4.61 12.50 3.17
N LEU A 61 4.62 11.84 2.01
CA LEU A 61 5.63 10.84 1.69
C LEU A 61 7.04 11.45 1.60
N LYS A 62 7.17 12.67 1.03
CA LYS A 62 8.46 13.38 1.00
C LYS A 62 8.95 13.74 2.39
N GLU A 63 8.05 14.15 3.28
CA GLU A 63 8.37 14.46 4.67
C GLU A 63 8.73 13.21 5.48
N ALA A 64 7.96 12.13 5.34
CA ALA A 64 8.26 10.85 5.99
C ALA A 64 9.65 10.32 5.61
N LYS A 65 10.04 10.47 4.33
CA LYS A 65 11.41 10.15 3.86
C LYS A 65 12.50 11.08 4.41
N LYS A 66 12.15 12.28 4.89
CA LYS A 66 13.10 13.17 5.59
C LYS A 66 13.25 12.78 7.05
N GLU A 67 12.14 12.46 7.72
CA GLU A 67 12.11 12.03 9.13
C GLU A 67 12.77 10.67 9.33
N LEU A 68 12.57 9.75 8.39
CA LEU A 68 13.04 8.37 8.46
C LEU A 68 14.01 8.10 7.31
N PRO A 69 15.32 8.34 7.51
CA PRO A 69 16.29 8.19 6.43
C PRO A 69 16.39 6.75 5.92
N TYR A 70 16.12 5.75 6.77
CA TYR A 70 16.15 4.33 6.40
C TYR A 70 15.07 3.95 5.37
N LEU A 71 13.99 4.73 5.20
CA LEU A 71 13.01 4.50 4.12
C LEU A 71 13.62 4.71 2.72
N LYS A 72 14.74 5.42 2.61
CA LYS A 72 15.43 5.62 1.33
C LYS A 72 16.20 4.38 0.88
N GLU A 73 16.54 3.49 1.80
CA GLU A 73 17.24 2.24 1.51
C GLU A 73 16.30 1.20 0.90
N THR A 74 14.99 1.33 1.12
CA THR A 74 13.98 0.42 0.59
C THR A 74 13.48 0.81 -0.80
N GLU A 75 12.89 -0.18 -1.47
CA GLU A 75 12.31 -0.06 -2.80
C GLU A 75 11.28 1.08 -2.91
N SER A 76 11.58 2.04 -3.77
CA SER A 76 10.78 3.27 -3.91
C SER A 76 9.38 3.03 -4.49
N THR A 77 9.21 1.97 -5.27
CA THR A 77 7.94 1.54 -5.89
C THR A 77 6.97 1.04 -4.84
N SER A 78 7.45 0.26 -3.87
CA SER A 78 6.63 -0.28 -2.77
C SER A 78 6.06 0.83 -1.89
N LEU A 79 6.86 1.86 -1.61
CA LEU A 79 6.41 3.03 -0.84
C LEU A 79 5.37 3.87 -1.59
N GLN A 80 5.51 4.01 -2.91
CA GLN A 80 4.52 4.68 -3.75
C GLN A 80 3.22 3.87 -3.82
N GLN A 81 3.30 2.54 -3.86
CA GLN A 81 2.13 1.68 -3.82
C GLN A 81 1.36 1.85 -2.51
N ALA A 82 2.04 1.90 -1.36
CA ALA A 82 1.39 2.17 -0.07
C ALA A 82 0.62 3.51 -0.06
N ARG A 83 1.20 4.56 -0.65
CA ARG A 83 0.53 5.86 -0.82
C ARG A 83 -0.74 5.72 -1.67
N ASP A 84 -0.66 4.99 -2.78
CA ASP A 84 -1.79 4.81 -3.70
C ASP A 84 -2.89 3.92 -3.10
N ASP A 85 -2.51 2.91 -2.33
CA ASP A 85 -3.44 2.04 -1.61
C ASP A 85 -4.19 2.83 -0.53
N LEU A 86 -3.52 3.75 0.18
CA LEU A 86 -4.17 4.67 1.10
C LEU A 86 -5.20 5.53 0.37
N HIS A 87 -4.81 6.19 -0.73
CA HIS A 87 -5.74 7.00 -1.53
C HIS A 87 -6.95 6.18 -2.02
N LYS A 88 -6.71 4.97 -2.53
CA LYS A 88 -7.79 4.07 -2.98
C LYS A 88 -8.70 3.68 -1.82
N SER A 89 -8.16 3.39 -0.64
CA SER A 89 -8.97 3.01 0.53
C SER A 89 -9.95 4.11 0.94
N PHE A 90 -9.54 5.39 0.95
CA PHE A 90 -10.46 6.50 1.21
C PHE A 90 -11.56 6.61 0.14
N ASN A 91 -11.22 6.45 -1.13
CA ASN A 91 -12.21 6.48 -2.21
C ASN A 91 -13.24 5.34 -2.08
N ILE A 92 -12.78 4.13 -1.77
CA ILE A 92 -13.67 2.98 -1.54
C ILE A 92 -14.59 3.25 -0.36
N ILE A 93 -14.04 3.70 0.77
CA ILE A 93 -14.80 4.02 1.97
C ILE A 93 -15.90 5.05 1.68
N VAL A 94 -15.57 6.16 1.01
CA VAL A 94 -16.56 7.20 0.66
C VAL A 94 -17.61 6.68 -0.33
N GLN A 95 -17.21 5.84 -1.29
CA GLN A 95 -18.16 5.20 -2.21
C GLN A 95 -19.11 4.26 -1.47
N GLU A 96 -18.63 3.45 -0.54
CA GLU A 96 -19.44 2.56 0.30
C GLU A 96 -20.40 3.34 1.21
N PHE A 97 -19.97 4.48 1.77
CA PHE A 97 -20.83 5.34 2.60
C PHE A 97 -21.88 6.12 1.79
N SER A 98 -21.61 6.43 0.51
CA SER A 98 -22.52 7.19 -0.37
C SER A 98 -23.51 6.32 -1.15
N GLY A 99 -23.26 5.03 -1.29
CA GLY A 99 -24.14 4.11 -2.02
C GLY A 99 -23.95 2.67 -1.57
N PHE A 100 -25.07 2.03 -1.22
CA PHE A 100 -25.25 0.64 -0.85
C PHE A 100 -24.74 -0.34 -1.94
N PHE A 101 -23.42 -0.44 -2.12
CA PHE A 101 -22.76 -1.46 -2.90
C PHE A 101 -21.77 -2.14 -1.99
N LYS A 102 -22.01 -3.41 -1.68
CA LYS A 102 -20.97 -4.28 -1.12
C LYS A 102 -20.03 -4.60 -2.28
N PRO A 103 -18.83 -4.01 -2.39
CA PRO A 103 -17.80 -4.75 -3.08
C PRO A 103 -17.64 -6.05 -2.31
N GLU A 104 -17.81 -7.18 -2.98
CA GLU A 104 -17.33 -8.43 -2.43
C GLU A 104 -15.84 -8.20 -2.19
N MET A 105 -15.47 -8.03 -0.92
CA MET A 105 -14.10 -8.09 -0.44
C MET A 105 -13.63 -9.51 -0.70
N ASN A 106 -13.28 -9.78 -1.96
CA ASN A 106 -12.46 -10.89 -2.34
C ASN A 106 -11.03 -10.48 -1.97
N CYS A 107 -10.80 -10.30 -0.67
CA CYS A 107 -9.52 -10.60 -0.06
C CYS A 107 -9.31 -12.10 -0.20
N THR A 108 -9.19 -12.61 -1.43
CA THR A 108 -8.47 -13.84 -1.65
C THR A 108 -6.99 -13.49 -1.48
N PHE A 109 -6.59 -13.27 -0.23
CA PHE A 109 -5.42 -13.96 0.29
C PHE A 109 -5.73 -15.46 0.18
N LYS A 110 -5.78 -15.99 -1.04
CA LYS A 110 -5.69 -17.43 -1.27
C LYS A 110 -4.24 -17.78 -1.01
N GLY A 111 -3.97 -18.06 0.27
CA GLY A 111 -2.85 -18.85 0.77
C GLY A 111 -1.48 -18.54 0.20
N ILE A 112 -0.73 -17.69 0.89
CA ILE A 112 0.71 -17.86 1.05
C ILE A 112 1.02 -17.67 2.54
N CYS A 113 0.66 -18.68 3.32
CA CYS A 113 1.39 -19.15 4.49
C CYS A 113 1.84 -20.56 4.17
#